data_AF-A0A401KB29-F1
#
_entry.id   AF-A0A401KB29-F1
#
_cell.length_a   1.000
_cell.length_b   1.000
_cell.length_c   1.000
_cell.angle_alpha   90.00
_cell.angle_beta   90.00
_cell.angle_gamma   90.00
#
_symmetry.space_group_name_H-M   'P 1'
#
loop_
_entity.id
_entity.type
_entity.pdbx_description
1 polymer ?
#
loop_
_entity_poly.entity_id
_entity_poly.type
_entity_poly.pdbx_seq_one_letter_code
_entity_poly.pdbx_strand_id
1 'polypeptide(L)'
;MNDDQLLRYSRHILLDEIGIEGQTRLLESHALVIGAGGLGAAALPYLAAAGVGTLTIVDDDTVDLTNLQRQIIHTTESVGQPKVASAYAAIARLNPEVQVNAVQRRMDADGLGALLDGVSVVLDCSDNFATRQSANLACVRAGVPLVSGAAIRFDGQISVFDSRAGGPCYACLFSPDEPAPDIACATMGVFSPLVGMVGTVQAAEALKLIAGVGRSLAGRLLMLDGLSMEWTTMRIARQPSCPVCGGAH
;
A
#
# COMPACT_ATOMS: atom_id res chain seq x y z
N MET A 1 -9.47 18.65 14.82
CA MET A 1 -9.87 17.47 15.61
C MET A 1 -10.92 17.87 16.63
N ASN A 2 -11.97 17.05 16.82
CA ASN A 2 -12.94 17.20 17.92
C ASN A 2 -12.53 16.34 19.14
N ASP A 3 -13.28 16.42 20.24
CA ASP A 3 -12.97 15.71 21.49
C ASP A 3 -12.96 14.17 21.31
N ASP A 4 -13.88 13.63 20.52
CA ASP A 4 -13.95 12.19 20.23
C ASP A 4 -12.71 11.71 19.46
N GLN A 5 -12.23 12.51 18.50
CA GLN A 5 -11.01 12.24 17.75
C GLN A 5 -9.77 12.33 18.64
N LEU A 6 -9.70 13.32 19.54
CA LEU A 6 -8.61 13.43 20.51
C LEU A 6 -8.55 12.19 21.42
N LEU A 7 -9.71 11.67 21.84
CA LEU A 7 -9.79 10.45 22.63
C LEU A 7 -9.39 9.21 21.82
N ARG A 8 -9.96 9.02 20.62
CA ARG A 8 -9.67 7.88 19.73
C ARG A 8 -8.20 7.77 19.38
N TYR A 9 -7.58 8.89 19.00
CA TYR A 9 -6.19 8.92 18.54
C TYR A 9 -5.19 9.27 19.65
N SER A 10 -5.62 9.30 20.91
CA SER A 10 -4.78 9.68 22.06
C SER A 10 -3.46 8.91 22.12
N ARG A 11 -3.45 7.62 21.78
CA ARG A 11 -2.22 6.79 21.76
C ARG A 11 -1.23 7.16 20.65
N HIS A 12 -1.72 7.71 19.55
CA HIS A 12 -0.89 8.19 18.44
C HIS A 12 -0.39 9.61 18.75
N ILE A 13 -1.26 10.47 19.29
CA ILE A 13 -0.93 11.85 19.68
C ILE A 13 0.15 11.88 20.78
N LEU A 14 0.18 10.89 21.67
CA LEU A 14 1.20 10.79 22.73
C LEU A 14 2.61 10.44 22.21
N LEU A 15 2.78 10.09 20.94
CA LEU A 15 4.09 9.88 20.34
C LEU A 15 4.65 11.24 19.91
N ASP A 16 5.79 11.65 20.46
CA ASP A 16 6.38 12.97 20.24
C ASP A 16 6.60 13.28 18.75
N GLU A 17 6.97 12.28 17.95
CA GLU A 17 7.16 12.46 16.50
C GLU A 17 5.85 12.72 15.77
N ILE A 18 4.73 12.15 16.22
CA ILE A 18 3.42 12.31 15.58
C ILE A 18 2.72 13.56 16.13
N GLY A 19 2.49 13.62 17.44
CA GLY A 19 1.83 14.74 18.08
C GLY A 19 0.43 15.02 17.51
N ILE A 20 -0.07 16.22 17.79
CA ILE A 20 -1.35 16.72 17.28
C ILE A 20 -1.23 17.01 15.78
N GLU A 21 -0.08 17.55 15.35
CA GLU A 21 0.18 17.99 13.99
C GLU A 21 0.24 16.81 13.01
N GLY A 22 0.94 15.73 13.37
CA GLY A 22 1.02 14.51 12.58
C GLY A 22 -0.33 13.80 12.49
N GLN A 23 -1.08 13.74 13.60
CA GLN A 23 -2.43 13.19 13.57
C GLN A 23 -3.39 14.03 12.72
N THR A 24 -3.24 15.36 12.72
CA THR A 24 -4.00 16.25 11.82
C THR A 24 -3.69 15.96 10.36
N ARG A 25 -2.40 15.81 10.00
CA ARG A 25 -2.00 15.41 8.65
C ARG A 25 -2.61 14.07 8.23
N LEU A 26 -2.68 13.09 9.14
CA LEU A 26 -3.36 11.81 8.86
C LEU A 26 -4.84 12.02 8.53
N LEU A 27 -5.56 12.80 9.36
CA LEU A 27 -6.99 13.07 9.16
C LEU A 27 -7.30 13.86 7.89
N GLU A 28 -6.38 14.70 7.42
CA GLU A 28 -6.52 15.48 6.18
C GLU A 28 -6.00 14.74 4.94
N SER A 29 -5.36 13.58 5.13
CA SER A 29 -4.73 12.83 4.04
C SER A 29 -5.68 11.93 3.28
N HIS A 30 -5.27 11.62 2.06
CA HIS A 30 -5.93 10.66 1.18
C HIS A 30 -4.92 9.58 0.76
N ALA A 31 -5.20 8.32 1.09
CA ALA A 31 -4.43 7.17 0.60
C ALA A 31 -5.22 6.39 -0.47
N LEU A 32 -4.53 6.06 -1.56
CA LEU A 32 -5.03 5.14 -2.60
C LEU A 32 -4.41 3.76 -2.37
N VAL A 33 -5.23 2.72 -2.19
CA VAL A 33 -4.79 1.34 -2.00
C VAL A 33 -5.21 0.50 -3.20
N ILE A 34 -4.23 -0.05 -3.91
CA ILE A 34 -4.44 -0.89 -5.10
C ILE A 34 -4.36 -2.35 -4.66
N GLY A 35 -5.50 -3.03 -4.66
CA GLY A 35 -5.67 -4.39 -4.18
C GLY A 35 -6.17 -4.43 -2.74
N ALA A 36 -7.30 -5.11 -2.54
CA ALA A 36 -7.86 -5.52 -1.26
C ALA A 36 -7.56 -7.01 -0.96
N GLY A 37 -6.52 -7.56 -1.60
CA GLY A 37 -6.01 -8.91 -1.36
C GLY A 37 -5.24 -9.05 -0.04
N GLY A 38 -4.30 -10.02 0.06
CA GLY A 38 -3.62 -10.32 1.34
C GLY A 38 -2.87 -9.14 1.96
N LEU A 39 -2.14 -8.38 1.13
CA LEU A 39 -1.41 -7.18 1.57
C LEU A 39 -2.37 -6.04 1.93
N GLY A 40 -3.35 -5.76 1.07
CA GLY A 40 -4.33 -4.68 1.28
C GLY A 40 -5.22 -4.95 2.49
N ALA A 41 -5.66 -6.19 2.68
CA ALA A 41 -6.43 -6.63 3.84
C ALA A 41 -5.66 -6.47 5.16
N ALA A 42 -4.33 -6.53 5.13
CA ALA A 42 -3.49 -6.26 6.28
C ALA A 42 -3.23 -4.75 6.47
N ALA A 43 -3.07 -3.97 5.40
CA ALA A 43 -2.75 -2.55 5.47
C ALA A 43 -3.97 -1.67 5.82
N LEU A 44 -5.11 -1.91 5.16
CA LEU A 44 -6.33 -1.08 5.26
C LEU A 44 -6.83 -0.89 6.69
N PRO A 45 -6.91 -1.92 7.56
CA PRO A 45 -7.37 -1.73 8.93
C PRO A 45 -6.48 -0.78 9.74
N TYR A 46 -5.16 -0.82 9.52
CA TYR A 46 -4.23 0.07 10.22
C TYR A 46 -4.32 1.51 9.71
N LEU A 47 -4.46 1.72 8.40
CA LEU A 47 -4.68 3.06 7.84
C LEU A 47 -5.99 3.67 8.36
N ALA A 48 -7.06 2.89 8.38
CA ALA A 48 -8.35 3.32 8.91
C ALA A 48 -8.29 3.59 10.41
N ALA A 49 -7.72 2.68 11.22
CA ALA A 49 -7.60 2.85 12.66
C ALA A 49 -6.70 4.03 13.05
N ALA A 50 -5.67 4.32 12.26
CA ALA A 50 -4.79 5.49 12.46
C ALA A 50 -5.44 6.82 12.05
N GLY A 51 -6.63 6.77 11.43
CA GLY A 51 -7.39 7.97 11.06
C GLY A 51 -6.92 8.62 9.78
N VAL A 52 -6.47 7.85 8.77
CA VAL A 52 -6.33 8.38 7.41
C VAL A 52 -7.70 8.86 6.93
N GLY A 53 -7.83 10.16 6.61
CA GLY A 53 -9.12 10.81 6.34
C GLY A 53 -9.91 10.18 5.20
N THR A 54 -9.24 9.96 4.06
CA THR A 54 -9.85 9.34 2.89
C THR A 54 -9.07 8.11 2.43
N LEU A 55 -9.76 7.00 2.23
CA LEU A 55 -9.23 5.77 1.63
C LEU A 55 -9.93 5.50 0.30
N THR A 56 -9.20 5.49 -0.80
CA THR A 56 -9.70 4.95 -2.07
C THR A 56 -9.16 3.54 -2.27
N ILE A 57 -10.04 2.57 -2.46
CA ILE A 57 -9.70 1.16 -2.57
C ILE A 57 -10.05 0.70 -3.98
N VAL A 58 -9.05 0.22 -4.72
CA VAL A 58 -9.20 -0.26 -6.10
C VAL A 58 -8.96 -1.76 -6.13
N ASP A 59 -9.97 -2.55 -6.49
CA ASP A 59 -9.84 -4.00 -6.68
C ASP A 59 -11.00 -4.49 -7.58
N ASP A 60 -10.72 -5.32 -8.58
CA ASP A 60 -11.73 -5.86 -9.50
C ASP A 60 -12.37 -7.17 -9.03
N ASP A 61 -11.77 -7.85 -8.06
CA ASP A 61 -12.18 -9.18 -7.65
C ASP A 61 -13.37 -9.18 -6.68
N THR A 62 -13.93 -10.37 -6.53
CA THR A 62 -14.84 -10.74 -5.44
C THR A 62 -14.12 -11.58 -4.39
N VAL A 63 -14.68 -11.61 -3.18
CA VAL A 63 -14.15 -12.44 -2.08
C VAL A 63 -14.41 -13.91 -2.40
N ASP A 64 -13.36 -14.72 -2.35
CA ASP A 64 -13.44 -16.18 -2.51
C ASP A 64 -13.10 -16.92 -1.20
N LEU A 65 -13.64 -18.12 -1.00
CA LEU A 65 -13.35 -18.91 0.21
C LEU A 65 -11.84 -19.16 0.42
N THR A 66 -11.10 -19.43 -0.66
CA THR A 66 -9.65 -19.67 -0.62
C THR A 66 -8.83 -18.44 -0.24
N ASN A 67 -9.45 -17.26 -0.27
CA ASN A 67 -8.82 -16.00 0.09
C ASN A 67 -8.78 -15.80 1.61
N LEU A 68 -9.74 -16.35 2.34
CA LEU A 68 -9.97 -16.07 3.77
C LEU A 68 -8.83 -16.53 4.68
N GLN A 69 -7.97 -17.44 4.21
CA GLN A 69 -6.78 -17.86 4.96
C GLN A 69 -5.77 -16.72 5.18
N ARG A 70 -5.81 -15.65 4.36
CA ARG A 70 -4.85 -14.53 4.41
C ARG A 70 -5.45 -13.13 4.23
N GLN A 71 -6.70 -13.02 3.80
CA GLN A 71 -7.38 -11.73 3.57
C GLN A 71 -8.30 -11.39 4.75
N ILE A 72 -7.68 -11.08 5.90
CA ILE A 72 -8.36 -11.01 7.20
C ILE A 72 -9.33 -9.84 7.39
N ILE A 73 -9.40 -8.91 6.42
CA ILE A 73 -10.44 -7.87 6.40
C ILE A 73 -11.79 -8.42 5.93
N HIS A 74 -11.79 -9.56 5.23
CA HIS A 74 -12.96 -10.23 4.71
C HIS A 74 -13.41 -11.36 5.65
N THR A 75 -14.67 -11.74 5.53
CA THR A 75 -15.29 -12.80 6.33
C THR A 75 -15.97 -13.84 5.43
N THR A 76 -16.32 -15.00 5.99
CA THR A 76 -17.10 -16.04 5.31
C THR A 76 -18.42 -15.51 4.76
N GLU A 77 -19.07 -14.58 5.47
CA GLU A 77 -20.33 -13.95 5.02
C GLU A 77 -20.15 -13.06 3.79
N SER A 78 -18.93 -12.56 3.56
CA SER A 78 -18.62 -11.70 2.42
C SER A 78 -18.25 -12.45 1.14
N VAL A 79 -18.17 -13.79 1.17
CA VAL A 79 -17.87 -14.61 -0.02
C VAL A 79 -18.88 -14.30 -1.14
N GLY A 80 -18.35 -14.05 -2.35
CA GLY A 80 -19.11 -13.63 -3.52
C GLY A 80 -19.35 -12.12 -3.64
N GLN A 81 -19.10 -11.34 -2.59
CA GLN A 81 -19.20 -9.87 -2.65
C GLN A 81 -17.94 -9.26 -3.27
N PRO A 82 -18.02 -8.09 -3.92
CA PRO A 82 -16.84 -7.33 -4.33
C PRO A 82 -15.89 -7.09 -3.15
N LYS A 83 -14.58 -7.32 -3.33
CA LYS A 83 -13.61 -7.12 -2.25
C LYS A 83 -13.62 -5.68 -1.73
N VAL A 84 -13.74 -4.70 -2.63
CA VAL A 84 -13.84 -3.28 -2.25
C VAL A 84 -15.05 -2.98 -1.37
N ALA A 85 -16.19 -3.65 -1.61
CA ALA A 85 -17.40 -3.47 -0.81
C ALA A 85 -17.27 -4.14 0.57
N SER A 86 -16.68 -5.35 0.62
CA SER A 86 -16.38 -6.05 1.87
C SER A 86 -15.39 -5.25 2.73
N ALA A 87 -14.33 -4.72 2.13
CA ALA A 87 -13.36 -3.86 2.79
C ALA A 87 -13.99 -2.56 3.31
N TYR A 88 -14.82 -1.89 2.50
CA TYR A 88 -15.60 -0.72 2.92
C TYR A 88 -16.41 -1.02 4.19
N ALA A 89 -17.17 -2.12 4.19
CA ALA A 89 -18.02 -2.48 5.32
C ALA A 89 -17.19 -2.78 6.59
N ALA A 90 -16.02 -3.39 6.45
CA ALA A 90 -15.11 -3.63 7.57
C ALA A 90 -14.54 -2.33 8.15
N ILE A 91 -14.10 -1.41 7.28
CA ILE A 91 -13.56 -0.11 7.68
C ILE A 91 -14.65 0.73 8.36
N ALA A 92 -15.87 0.78 7.81
CA ALA A 92 -16.97 1.53 8.40
C ALA A 92 -17.33 1.04 9.82
N ARG A 93 -17.18 -0.26 10.10
CA ARG A 93 -17.33 -0.81 11.47
C ARG A 93 -16.18 -0.44 12.40
N LEU A 94 -14.96 -0.34 11.86
CA LEU A 94 -13.75 -0.05 12.63
C LEU A 94 -13.61 1.44 12.96
N ASN A 95 -13.75 2.30 11.95
CA ASN A 95 -13.62 3.74 12.05
C ASN A 95 -14.62 4.41 11.09
N PRO A 96 -15.83 4.76 11.55
CA PRO A 96 -16.88 5.33 10.70
C PRO A 96 -16.59 6.78 10.25
N GLU A 97 -15.55 7.42 10.78
CA GLU A 97 -15.17 8.79 10.38
C GLU A 97 -14.28 8.81 9.13
N VAL A 98 -13.74 7.66 8.72
CA VAL A 98 -12.92 7.53 7.50
C VAL A 98 -13.84 7.52 6.28
N GLN A 99 -13.60 8.44 5.35
CA GLN A 99 -14.28 8.41 4.06
C GLN A 99 -13.66 7.31 3.18
N VAL A 100 -14.48 6.35 2.74
CA VAL A 100 -14.02 5.26 1.88
C VAL A 100 -14.65 5.34 0.49
N ASN A 101 -13.81 5.42 -0.53
CA ASN A 101 -14.22 5.34 -1.94
C ASN A 101 -13.89 3.93 -2.47
N ALA A 102 -14.91 3.11 -2.68
CA ALA A 102 -14.76 1.75 -3.22
C ALA A 102 -14.84 1.76 -4.76
N VAL A 103 -13.77 1.36 -5.43
CA VAL A 103 -13.66 1.37 -6.89
C VAL A 103 -13.47 -0.06 -7.39
N GLN A 104 -14.57 -0.69 -7.82
CA GLN A 104 -14.53 -2.05 -8.36
C GLN A 104 -14.12 -2.05 -9.84
N ARG A 105 -12.82 -1.91 -10.12
CA ARG A 105 -12.31 -1.88 -11.49
C ARG A 105 -10.83 -2.23 -11.53
N ARG A 106 -10.42 -2.94 -12.59
CA ARG A 106 -9.01 -3.10 -12.95
C ARG A 106 -8.52 -1.81 -13.60
N MET A 107 -7.50 -1.19 -13.03
CA MET A 107 -6.96 0.07 -13.53
C MET A 107 -5.62 -0.12 -14.20
N ASP A 108 -5.43 0.56 -15.33
CA ASP A 108 -4.13 0.79 -15.95
C ASP A 108 -3.50 2.09 -15.41
N ALA A 109 -2.37 2.50 -15.98
CA ALA A 109 -1.65 3.70 -15.53
C ALA A 109 -2.49 4.99 -15.68
N ASP A 110 -3.29 5.11 -16.74
CA ASP A 110 -4.08 6.31 -17.00
C ASP A 110 -5.32 6.36 -16.08
N GLY A 111 -5.98 5.22 -15.87
CA GLY A 111 -7.08 5.07 -14.91
C GLY A 111 -6.63 5.34 -13.48
N LEU A 112 -5.44 4.86 -13.09
CA LEU A 112 -4.84 5.20 -11.80
C LEU A 112 -4.50 6.69 -11.72
N GLY A 113 -3.90 7.26 -12.77
CA GLY A 113 -3.55 8.69 -12.84
C GLY A 113 -4.74 9.62 -12.60
N ALA A 114 -5.92 9.25 -13.11
CA ALA A 114 -7.16 10.01 -12.88
C ALA A 114 -7.64 10.04 -11.42
N LEU A 115 -7.13 9.13 -10.56
CA LEU A 115 -7.45 9.06 -9.14
C LEU A 115 -6.40 9.73 -8.24
N LEU A 116 -5.27 10.20 -8.79
CA LEU A 116 -4.14 10.69 -8.00
C LEU A 116 -4.26 12.16 -7.55
N ASP A 117 -5.27 12.89 -8.02
CA ASP A 117 -5.50 14.26 -7.56
C ASP A 117 -5.81 14.26 -6.05
N GLY A 118 -5.08 15.08 -5.29
CA GLY A 118 -5.17 15.14 -3.83
C GLY A 118 -4.61 13.94 -3.06
N VAL A 119 -4.16 12.87 -3.73
CA VAL A 119 -3.62 11.67 -3.06
C VAL A 119 -2.28 11.98 -2.40
N SER A 120 -2.18 11.69 -1.11
CA SER A 120 -0.97 11.87 -0.30
C SER A 120 0.03 10.72 -0.47
N VAL A 121 -0.47 9.49 -0.65
CA VAL A 121 0.34 8.28 -0.80
C VAL A 121 -0.44 7.17 -1.51
N VAL A 122 0.24 6.39 -2.34
CA VAL A 122 -0.30 5.17 -2.96
C VAL A 122 0.32 3.93 -2.32
N LEU A 123 -0.49 2.93 -2.02
CA LEU A 123 -0.04 1.60 -1.63
C LEU A 123 -0.34 0.62 -2.77
N ASP A 124 0.71 0.03 -3.33
CA ASP A 124 0.57 -1.10 -4.24
C ASP A 124 0.55 -2.40 -3.44
N CYS A 125 -0.65 -2.94 -3.30
CA CYS A 125 -0.96 -4.21 -2.65
C CYS A 125 -1.40 -5.27 -3.68
N SER A 126 -1.10 -5.05 -4.97
CA SER A 126 -1.44 -5.95 -6.07
C SER A 126 -0.50 -7.16 -6.12
N ASP A 127 -0.92 -8.24 -6.78
CA ASP A 127 -0.15 -9.48 -6.88
C ASP A 127 0.39 -9.75 -8.30
N ASN A 128 0.26 -8.78 -9.22
CA ASN A 128 0.69 -8.95 -10.61
C ASN A 128 1.61 -7.81 -11.07
N PHE A 129 2.63 -8.19 -11.84
CA PHE A 129 3.70 -7.30 -12.29
C PHE A 129 3.20 -6.08 -13.10
N ALA A 130 2.23 -6.29 -13.98
CA ALA A 130 1.69 -5.23 -14.85
C ALA A 130 1.02 -4.10 -14.07
N THR A 131 0.28 -4.43 -13.00
CA THR A 131 -0.35 -3.44 -12.12
C THR A 131 0.70 -2.64 -11.36
N ARG A 132 1.78 -3.30 -10.89
CA ARG A 132 2.91 -2.61 -10.21
C ARG A 132 3.59 -1.59 -11.12
N GLN A 133 3.84 -1.97 -12.38
CA GLN A 133 4.41 -1.05 -13.38
C GLN A 133 3.46 0.11 -13.70
N SER A 134 2.16 -0.16 -13.81
CA SER A 134 1.13 0.86 -14.03
C SER A 134 1.05 1.85 -12.87
N ALA A 135 1.02 1.34 -11.63
CA ALA A 135 1.03 2.15 -10.42
C ALA A 135 2.30 3.02 -10.34
N ASN A 136 3.46 2.44 -10.62
CA ASN A 136 4.72 3.17 -10.66
C ASN A 136 4.70 4.32 -11.68
N LEU A 137 4.27 4.05 -12.91
CA LEU A 137 4.20 5.07 -13.95
C LEU A 137 3.26 6.22 -13.57
N ALA A 138 2.07 5.89 -13.06
CA ALA A 138 1.09 6.88 -12.61
C ALA A 138 1.64 7.74 -11.46
N CYS A 139 2.24 7.11 -10.46
CA CYS A 139 2.83 7.80 -9.29
C CYS A 139 4.00 8.72 -9.69
N VAL A 140 4.89 8.26 -10.57
CA VAL A 140 6.01 9.08 -11.06
C VAL A 140 5.49 10.31 -11.82
N ARG A 141 4.49 10.15 -12.69
CA ARG A 141 3.88 11.25 -13.45
C ARG A 141 3.18 12.27 -12.54
N ALA A 142 2.49 11.81 -11.51
CA ALA A 142 1.75 12.66 -10.58
C ALA A 142 2.62 13.24 -9.44
N GLY A 143 3.85 12.74 -9.26
CA GLY A 143 4.69 13.13 -8.13
C GLY A 143 4.15 12.65 -6.78
N VAL A 144 3.49 11.48 -6.74
CA VAL A 144 2.92 10.89 -5.52
C VAL A 144 3.81 9.71 -5.07
N PRO A 145 4.13 9.56 -3.78
CA PRO A 145 4.95 8.46 -3.31
C PRO A 145 4.19 7.13 -3.40
N LEU A 146 4.90 6.07 -3.80
CA LEU A 146 4.40 4.71 -3.91
C LEU A 146 5.05 3.79 -2.88
N VAL A 147 4.24 3.18 -2.03
CA VAL A 147 4.64 2.11 -1.10
C VAL A 147 4.27 0.76 -1.73
N SER A 148 5.24 0.06 -2.33
CA SER A 148 4.98 -1.22 -3.03
C SER A 148 5.48 -2.39 -2.20
N GLY A 149 4.59 -3.36 -1.96
CA GLY A 149 4.87 -4.60 -1.25
C GLY A 149 4.67 -5.83 -2.13
N ALA A 150 5.38 -6.91 -1.86
CA ALA A 150 5.14 -8.22 -2.46
C ALA A 150 5.39 -9.32 -1.43
N ALA A 151 4.73 -10.46 -1.60
CA ALA A 151 4.95 -11.63 -0.78
C ALA A 151 4.65 -12.88 -1.60
N ILE A 152 5.56 -13.84 -1.61
CA ILE A 152 5.40 -15.10 -2.33
C ILE A 152 6.07 -16.23 -1.57
N ARG A 153 5.43 -17.41 -1.46
CA ARG A 153 5.91 -18.50 -0.59
C ARG A 153 6.17 -17.99 0.83
N PHE A 154 7.45 -17.89 1.20
CA PHE A 154 7.94 -17.38 2.49
C PHE A 154 8.73 -16.07 2.33
N ASP A 155 8.88 -15.54 1.12
CA ASP A 155 9.70 -14.36 0.80
C ASP A 155 8.82 -13.09 0.71
N GLY A 156 9.14 -12.09 1.51
CA GLY A 156 8.48 -10.77 1.49
C GLY A 156 9.42 -9.68 1.00
N GLN A 157 8.88 -8.67 0.32
CA GLN A 157 9.64 -7.49 -0.08
C GLN A 157 8.79 -6.22 0.03
N ILE A 158 9.42 -5.11 0.39
CA ILE A 158 8.79 -3.79 0.45
C ILE A 158 9.80 -2.68 0.17
N SER A 159 9.37 -1.66 -0.58
CA SER A 159 10.13 -0.44 -0.82
C SER A 159 9.18 0.76 -0.91
N VAL A 160 9.72 1.95 -0.65
CA VAL A 160 9.08 3.22 -0.99
C VAL A 160 9.76 3.80 -2.23
N PHE A 161 8.96 4.24 -3.19
CA PHE A 161 9.41 4.93 -4.40
C PHE A 161 8.84 6.35 -4.36
N ASP A 162 9.71 7.34 -4.20
CA ASP A 162 9.33 8.75 -4.12
C ASP A 162 10.19 9.58 -5.07
N SER A 163 9.62 9.91 -6.24
CA SER A 163 10.31 10.68 -7.28
C SER A 163 10.56 12.13 -6.88
N ARG A 164 9.78 12.69 -5.95
CA ARG A 164 9.97 14.05 -5.44
C ARG A 164 11.31 14.20 -4.72
N ALA A 165 11.79 13.11 -4.11
CA ALA A 165 13.07 13.04 -3.44
C ALA A 165 14.25 12.72 -4.39
N GLY A 166 14.01 12.65 -5.71
CA GLY A 166 15.02 12.29 -6.72
C GLY A 166 15.44 10.82 -6.69
N GLY A 167 14.73 9.97 -5.93
CA GLY A 167 15.04 8.56 -5.74
C GLY A 167 14.73 7.68 -6.96
N PRO A 168 15.09 6.38 -6.90
CA PRO A 168 14.70 5.42 -7.92
C PRO A 168 13.17 5.25 -7.96
N CYS A 169 12.64 4.86 -9.11
CA CYS A 169 11.27 4.35 -9.24
C CYS A 169 11.28 2.81 -9.28
N TYR A 170 10.12 2.17 -9.25
CA TYR A 170 10.00 0.70 -9.33
C TYR A 170 10.72 0.15 -10.58
N ALA A 171 10.57 0.82 -11.72
CA ALA A 171 11.22 0.45 -12.98
C ALA A 171 12.76 0.61 -12.99
N CYS A 172 13.37 1.23 -11.97
CA CYS A 172 14.83 1.20 -11.80
C CYS A 172 15.32 -0.12 -11.20
N LEU A 173 14.45 -0.82 -10.46
CA LEU A 173 14.75 -2.10 -9.83
C LEU A 173 14.24 -3.27 -10.67
N PHE A 174 13.04 -3.15 -11.24
CA PHE A 174 12.40 -4.19 -12.04
C PHE A 174 12.02 -3.62 -13.42
N SER A 175 12.80 -3.94 -14.45
CA SER A 175 12.60 -3.37 -15.77
C SER A 175 11.26 -3.84 -16.38
N PRO A 176 10.47 -2.96 -17.02
CA PRO A 176 9.26 -3.39 -17.74
C PRO A 176 9.58 -4.25 -18.97
N ASP A 177 10.80 -4.16 -19.50
CA ASP A 177 11.26 -4.91 -20.67
C ASP A 177 11.76 -6.32 -20.32
N GLU A 178 11.99 -6.59 -19.04
CA GLU A 178 12.31 -7.94 -18.57
C GLU A 178 11.04 -8.76 -18.50
N PRO A 179 11.09 -10.06 -18.85
CA PRO A 179 9.95 -10.93 -18.64
C PRO A 179 9.50 -10.81 -17.19
N ALA A 180 8.19 -10.62 -16.99
CA ALA A 180 7.64 -10.64 -15.65
C ALA A 180 8.19 -11.89 -14.96
N PRO A 181 8.63 -11.82 -13.69
CA PRO A 181 8.82 -13.01 -12.91
C PRO A 181 7.45 -13.70 -12.91
N ASP A 182 7.27 -14.69 -13.78
CA ASP A 182 6.01 -15.40 -14.03
C ASP A 182 5.69 -16.21 -12.78
N ILE A 183 5.20 -15.53 -11.74
CA ILE A 183 4.93 -16.16 -10.47
C ILE A 183 3.69 -15.52 -9.84
N ALA A 184 2.53 -16.03 -10.23
CA ALA A 184 1.30 -15.73 -9.54
C ALA A 184 1.34 -16.35 -8.13
N CYS A 185 1.05 -15.57 -7.09
CA CYS A 185 0.93 -16.08 -5.72
C CYS A 185 -0.10 -17.22 -5.60
N ALA A 186 -1.10 -17.25 -6.50
CA ALA A 186 -2.13 -18.28 -6.55
C ALA A 186 -1.59 -19.66 -6.97
N THR A 187 -0.50 -19.75 -7.74
CA THR A 187 0.05 -21.04 -8.20
C THR A 187 1.13 -21.59 -7.26
N MET A 188 1.86 -20.74 -6.56
CA MET A 188 2.96 -21.14 -5.66
C MET A 188 2.58 -21.17 -4.17
N GLY A 189 1.41 -20.63 -3.83
CA GLY A 189 0.99 -20.44 -2.45
C GLY A 189 1.73 -19.30 -1.75
N VAL A 190 1.22 -18.91 -0.59
CA VAL A 190 1.81 -17.87 0.25
C VAL A 190 1.51 -18.16 1.71
N PHE A 191 2.53 -18.01 2.56
CA PHE A 191 2.39 -18.17 4.00
C PHE A 191 1.54 -17.02 4.57
N SER A 192 0.38 -17.33 5.18
CA SER A 192 -0.61 -16.32 5.59
C SER A 192 -0.02 -15.15 6.41
N PRO A 193 0.78 -15.38 7.47
CA PRO A 193 1.33 -14.26 8.25
C PRO A 193 2.27 -13.35 7.45
N LEU A 194 2.88 -13.85 6.37
CA LEU A 194 3.82 -13.09 5.55
C LEU A 194 3.16 -11.87 4.89
N VAL A 195 1.96 -12.05 4.31
CA VAL A 195 1.23 -10.91 3.74
C VAL A 195 0.77 -9.94 4.82
N GLY A 196 0.48 -10.45 6.03
CA GLY A 196 0.22 -9.63 7.21
C GLY A 196 1.42 -8.74 7.54
N MET A 197 2.61 -9.33 7.69
CA MET A 197 3.83 -8.61 8.00
C MET A 197 4.19 -7.58 6.94
N VAL A 198 4.17 -7.94 5.65
CA VAL A 198 4.50 -6.98 4.58
C VAL A 198 3.45 -5.86 4.51
N GLY A 199 2.16 -6.19 4.58
CA GLY A 199 1.07 -5.21 4.50
C GLY A 199 1.05 -4.22 5.68
N THR A 200 1.38 -4.67 6.90
CA THR A 200 1.50 -3.74 8.05
C THR A 200 2.72 -2.84 7.94
N VAL A 201 3.84 -3.32 7.36
CA VAL A 201 4.97 -2.44 7.05
C VAL A 201 4.58 -1.44 5.95
N GLN A 202 3.74 -1.82 4.97
CA GLN A 202 3.22 -0.84 4.00
C GLN A 202 2.39 0.25 4.67
N ALA A 203 1.49 -0.11 5.59
CA ALA A 203 0.73 0.86 6.36
C ALA A 203 1.67 1.76 7.19
N ALA A 204 2.67 1.20 7.85
CA ALA A 204 3.64 1.97 8.63
C ALA A 204 4.42 2.98 7.77
N GLU A 205 4.91 2.58 6.59
CA GLU A 205 5.59 3.50 5.67
C GLU A 205 4.65 4.60 5.16
N ALA A 206 3.40 4.27 4.83
CA ALA A 206 2.41 5.24 4.40
C ALA A 206 2.11 6.28 5.50
N LEU A 207 1.88 5.83 6.74
CA LEU A 207 1.63 6.71 7.88
C LEU A 207 2.84 7.60 8.17
N LYS A 208 4.07 7.06 8.11
CA LYS A 208 5.29 7.86 8.26
C LYS A 208 5.44 8.93 7.19
N LEU A 209 5.12 8.59 5.93
CA LEU A 209 5.17 9.54 4.81
C LEU A 209 4.16 10.68 5.00
N ILE A 210 2.92 10.36 5.35
CA ILE A 210 1.86 11.35 5.58
C ILE A 210 2.20 12.23 6.79
N ALA A 211 2.58 11.60 7.91
CA ALA A 211 2.94 12.32 9.12
C ALA A 211 4.28 13.05 8.97
N GLY A 212 5.11 12.77 7.98
CA GLY A 212 6.42 13.41 7.81
C GLY A 212 7.42 13.05 8.90
N VAL A 213 7.40 11.80 9.37
CA VAL A 213 8.18 11.34 10.53
C VAL A 213 9.13 10.19 10.19
N GLY A 214 10.21 10.09 10.96
CA GLY A 214 11.20 9.03 10.82
C GLY A 214 11.90 9.03 9.46
N ARG A 215 12.40 7.85 9.07
CA ARG A 215 13.07 7.63 7.78
C ARG A 215 12.29 6.61 6.96
N SER A 216 11.86 7.00 5.77
CA SER A 216 11.16 6.10 4.84
C SER A 216 12.12 5.08 4.20
N LEU A 217 11.56 4.03 3.60
CA LEU A 217 12.28 3.07 2.76
C LEU A 217 12.63 3.63 1.37
N ALA A 218 12.53 4.95 1.15
CA ALA A 218 12.89 5.53 -0.14
C ALA A 218 14.34 5.17 -0.50
N GLY A 219 14.53 4.59 -1.69
CA GLY A 219 15.83 4.11 -2.17
C GLY A 219 16.36 2.84 -1.49
N ARG A 220 15.51 2.10 -0.76
CA ARG A 220 15.88 0.86 -0.05
C ARG A 220 14.85 -0.23 -0.27
N LEU A 221 15.29 -1.41 -0.70
CA LEU A 221 14.50 -2.63 -0.71
C LEU A 221 14.70 -3.34 0.64
N LEU A 222 13.62 -3.49 1.39
CA LEU A 222 13.59 -4.30 2.59
C LEU A 222 13.01 -5.67 2.23
N MET A 223 13.73 -6.75 2.55
CA MET A 223 13.37 -8.13 2.24
C MET A 223 13.25 -8.93 3.52
N LEU A 224 12.26 -9.82 3.57
CA LEU A 224 11.99 -10.74 4.68
C LEU A 224 12.08 -12.17 4.16
N ASP A 225 12.97 -12.96 4.77
CA ASP A 225 12.90 -14.42 4.71
C ASP A 225 12.01 -14.91 5.87
N GLY A 226 10.82 -15.39 5.54
CA GLY A 226 9.83 -15.87 6.51
C GLY A 226 10.15 -17.26 7.11
N LEU A 227 11.15 -17.98 6.63
CA LEU A 227 11.60 -19.23 7.25
C LEU A 227 12.58 -18.96 8.40
N SER A 228 13.53 -18.05 8.19
CA SER A 228 14.52 -17.66 9.18
C SER A 228 14.09 -16.45 10.04
N MET A 229 13.04 -15.74 9.61
CA MET A 229 12.60 -14.45 10.15
C MET A 229 13.70 -13.37 10.10
N GLU A 230 14.54 -13.41 9.06
CA GLU A 230 15.60 -12.44 8.85
C GLU A 230 15.16 -11.30 7.92
N TRP A 231 15.47 -10.07 8.33
CA TRP A 231 15.26 -8.88 7.53
C TRP A 231 16.58 -8.36 6.96
N THR A 232 16.65 -8.27 5.63
CA THR A 232 17.81 -7.73 4.92
C THR A 232 17.42 -6.47 4.16
N THR A 233 18.31 -5.47 4.17
CA THR A 233 18.09 -4.22 3.42
C THR A 233 19.12 -4.08 2.30
N MET A 234 18.66 -3.80 1.08
CA MET A 234 19.49 -3.46 -0.06
C MET A 234 19.24 -2.01 -0.50
N ARG A 235 20.29 -1.30 -0.93
CA ARG A 235 20.14 0.04 -1.53
C ARG A 235 19.77 -0.10 -2.99
N ILE A 236 18.83 0.73 -3.44
CA ILE A 236 18.39 0.80 -4.83
C ILE A 236 18.95 2.09 -5.43
N ALA A 237 19.64 1.98 -6.56
CA ALA A 237 20.11 3.14 -7.31
C ALA A 237 19.11 3.53 -8.38
N ARG A 238 18.97 4.84 -8.62
CA ARG A 238 18.24 5.33 -9.79
C ARG A 238 19.04 5.01 -11.05
N GLN A 239 18.35 4.50 -12.07
CA GLN A 239 18.94 4.19 -13.36
C GLN A 239 18.80 5.40 -14.30
N PRO A 240 19.89 5.96 -14.84
CA PRO A 240 19.82 7.09 -15.79
C PRO A 240 19.03 6.75 -17.06
N SER A 241 19.09 5.50 -17.52
CA SER A 241 18.37 5.00 -18.68
C SER A 241 16.95 4.50 -18.38
N CYS A 242 16.42 4.73 -17.17
CA CYS A 242 15.10 4.22 -16.79
C CYS A 242 14.01 4.79 -17.73
N PRO A 243 13.17 3.95 -18.36
CA PRO A 243 12.15 4.41 -19.29
C PRO A 243 11.04 5.24 -18.62
N VAL A 244 10.94 5.18 -17.28
CA VAL A 244 9.91 5.90 -16.50
C VAL A 244 10.46 7.19 -15.89
N CYS A 245 11.60 7.12 -15.19
CA CYS A 245 12.14 8.28 -14.46
C CYS A 245 13.48 8.80 -14.97
N GLY A 246 14.04 8.22 -16.04
CA GLY A 246 15.36 8.61 -16.57
C GLY A 246 15.37 9.98 -17.27
N GLY A 247 14.29 10.32 -17.98
CA GLY A 247 14.15 11.62 -18.67
C GLY A 247 13.53 12.74 -17.82
N ALA A 248 13.14 12.46 -16.58
CA ALA A 248 12.57 13.45 -15.67
C ALA A 248 13.70 14.16 -14.92
N HIS A 249 14.40 15.07 -15.59
CA HIS A 249 15.20 16.17 -15.03
C HIS A 249 15.54 17.21 -16.09
#